data_AF-A0A1T5IXV8-F1
#
_entry.id   AF-A0A1T5IXV8-F1
#
_cell.length_a   1.000
_cell.length_b   1.000
_cell.length_c   1.000
_cell.angle_alpha   90.00
_cell.angle_beta   90.00
_cell.angle_gamma   90.00
#
_symmetry.space_group_name_H-M   'P 1'
#
loop_
_entity.id
_entity.type
_entity.pdbx_description
1 polymer ?
#
loop_
_entity_poly.entity_id
_entity_poly.type
_entity_poly.pdbx_seq_one_letter_code
_entity_poly.pdbx_strand_id
1 'polypeptide(L)'
;MTSPRPLAIRAIASVRPSLILRRPRRVCYYDAFWPNGWVQRNISPSAIMYQRDPADYSVFEKQLHAACPEVGVGSWIDYFGSNLDAVIGDVPVEPATGLGRRIDYEEPGVPRPDRTRVRRAQKLGIGVCCLVAGGALIILNGSTGFLAFIGFSFCVVGLALLSTSWRRPK
;
A
#
# COMPACT_ATOMS: atom_id res chain seq x y z
N MET A 1 -32.64 -0.19 -9.19
CA MET A 1 -32.21 -1.48 -9.75
C MET A 1 -30.99 -1.92 -8.98
N THR A 2 -31.10 -2.96 -8.17
CA THR A 2 -29.97 -3.50 -7.40
C THR A 2 -29.02 -4.14 -8.39
N SER A 3 -27.83 -3.55 -8.60
CA SER A 3 -26.82 -4.19 -9.45
C SER A 3 -26.55 -5.58 -8.87
N PRO A 4 -26.51 -6.64 -9.70
CA PRO A 4 -26.23 -7.98 -9.21
C PRO A 4 -24.90 -7.98 -8.43
N ARG A 5 -24.78 -8.86 -7.43
CA ARG A 5 -23.54 -9.00 -6.66
C ARG A 5 -22.73 -10.15 -7.24
N PRO A 6 -21.39 -10.08 -7.20
CA PRO A 6 -20.61 -11.30 -7.37
C PRO A 6 -20.95 -12.26 -6.22
N LEU A 7 -21.03 -13.54 -6.56
CA LEU A 7 -21.17 -14.64 -5.61
C LEU A 7 -19.86 -14.87 -4.86
N ALA A 8 -18.74 -14.78 -5.59
CA ALA A 8 -17.41 -14.99 -5.04
C ALA A 8 -16.38 -14.10 -5.75
N ILE A 9 -15.27 -13.85 -5.08
CA ILE A 9 -14.10 -13.16 -5.63
C ILE A 9 -12.87 -14.03 -5.35
N ARG A 10 -11.98 -14.08 -6.32
CA ARG A 10 -10.70 -14.79 -6.21
C ARG A 10 -9.57 -13.83 -6.48
N ALA A 11 -8.47 -13.98 -5.75
CA ALA A 11 -7.24 -13.23 -5.98
C ALA A 11 -6.19 -14.12 -6.66
N ILE A 12 -5.57 -13.62 -7.72
CA ILE A 12 -4.50 -14.27 -8.47
C ILE A 12 -3.22 -13.47 -8.28
N ALA A 13 -2.20 -14.07 -7.68
CA ALA A 13 -0.92 -13.43 -7.44
C ALA A 13 0.10 -13.79 -8.53
N SER A 14 0.88 -12.79 -8.93
CA SER A 14 2.05 -12.93 -9.79
C SER A 14 3.20 -12.11 -9.24
N VAL A 15 4.44 -12.50 -9.52
CA VAL A 15 5.62 -11.71 -9.19
C VAL A 15 6.08 -10.97 -10.43
N ARG A 16 6.22 -9.64 -10.32
CA ARG A 16 6.78 -8.80 -11.39
C ARG A 16 8.00 -8.04 -10.89
N PRO A 17 9.05 -7.91 -11.72
CA PRO A 17 10.17 -7.03 -11.38
C PRO A 17 9.70 -5.57 -11.38
N SER A 18 10.07 -4.82 -10.34
CA SER A 18 9.91 -3.37 -10.32
C SER A 18 11.00 -2.72 -11.18
N LEU A 19 10.61 -1.93 -12.19
CA LEU A 19 11.56 -1.19 -13.04
C LEU A 19 12.40 -0.17 -12.24
N ILE A 20 11.82 0.45 -11.22
CA ILE A 20 12.46 1.53 -10.44
C ILE A 20 13.34 0.95 -9.32
N LEU A 21 12.83 -0.02 -8.58
CA LEU A 21 13.50 -0.53 -7.37
C LEU A 21 14.28 -1.82 -7.60
N ARG A 22 14.22 -2.42 -8.80
CA ARG A 22 14.83 -3.72 -9.17
C ARG A 22 14.55 -4.86 -8.18
N ARG A 23 13.46 -4.76 -7.42
CA ARG A 23 13.01 -5.78 -6.47
C ARG A 23 11.77 -6.50 -7.01
N PRO A 24 11.63 -7.81 -6.76
CA PRO A 24 10.39 -8.51 -7.06
C PRO A 24 9.24 -7.87 -6.27
N ARG A 25 8.10 -7.68 -6.93
CA ARG A 25 6.87 -7.20 -6.30
C ARG A 25 5.73 -8.16 -6.63
N ARG A 26 4.93 -8.47 -5.62
CA ARG A 26 3.70 -9.22 -5.75
C ARG A 26 2.64 -8.30 -6.34
N VAL A 27 2.04 -8.76 -7.41
CA VAL A 27 0.93 -8.09 -8.08
C VAL A 27 -0.24 -9.05 -8.06
N CYS A 28 -1.33 -8.62 -7.43
CA CYS A 28 -2.56 -9.39 -7.39
C CYS A 28 -3.59 -8.84 -8.37
N TYR A 29 -4.24 -9.75 -9.05
CA TYR A 29 -5.41 -9.52 -9.89
C TYR A 29 -6.62 -10.14 -9.20
N TYR A 30 -7.80 -9.66 -9.53
CA TYR A 30 -9.02 -10.14 -8.92
C TYR A 30 -10.01 -10.50 -10.00
N ASP A 31 -10.62 -11.66 -9.82
CA ASP A 31 -11.72 -12.13 -10.64
C ASP A 31 -12.98 -12.18 -9.77
N ALA A 32 -14.11 -11.76 -10.33
CA ALA A 32 -15.43 -11.93 -9.71
C ALA A 32 -16.20 -13.01 -10.45
N PHE A 33 -16.74 -13.96 -9.68
CA PHE A 33 -17.71 -14.93 -10.15
C PHE A 33 -19.10 -14.39 -9.86
N TRP A 34 -19.98 -14.39 -10.86
CA TRP A 34 -21.32 -13.84 -10.76
C TRP A 34 -22.40 -14.94 -10.79
N PRO A 35 -23.63 -14.65 -10.32
CA PRO A 35 -24.69 -15.65 -10.20
C PRO A 35 -25.10 -16.32 -11.52
N ASN A 36 -24.91 -15.65 -12.65
CA ASN A 36 -25.16 -16.16 -14.00
C ASN A 36 -23.99 -17.00 -14.57
N GLY A 37 -22.99 -17.33 -13.75
CA GLY A 37 -21.88 -18.21 -14.12
C GLY A 37 -20.76 -17.55 -14.91
N TRP A 38 -20.90 -16.28 -15.31
CA TRP A 38 -19.79 -15.55 -15.93
C TRP A 38 -18.75 -15.10 -14.90
N VAL A 39 -17.51 -15.04 -15.35
CA VAL A 39 -16.38 -14.53 -14.58
C VAL A 39 -15.94 -13.21 -15.16
N GLN A 40 -16.00 -12.16 -14.36
CA GLN A 40 -15.45 -10.87 -14.71
C GLN A 40 -14.03 -10.76 -14.16
N ARG A 41 -13.07 -10.56 -15.06
CA ARG A 41 -11.64 -10.55 -14.72
C ARG A 41 -11.10 -9.16 -14.50
N ASN A 42 -9.99 -9.08 -13.78
CA ASN A 42 -9.25 -7.85 -13.50
C ASN A 42 -10.13 -6.73 -12.91
N ILE A 43 -11.00 -7.13 -11.99
CA ILE A 43 -11.89 -6.21 -11.28
C ILE A 43 -11.13 -5.49 -10.16
N SER A 44 -11.67 -4.35 -9.75
CA SER A 44 -11.27 -3.70 -8.51
C SER A 44 -12.23 -4.14 -7.39
N PRO A 45 -11.79 -4.92 -6.39
CA PRO A 45 -12.66 -5.37 -5.30
C PRO A 45 -13.30 -4.20 -4.57
N SER A 46 -12.57 -3.09 -4.41
CA SER A 46 -13.11 -1.89 -3.79
C SER A 46 -14.23 -1.28 -4.64
N ALA A 47 -14.10 -1.22 -5.96
CA ALA A 47 -15.16 -0.66 -6.81
C ALA A 47 -16.46 -1.46 -6.74
N ILE A 48 -16.38 -2.77 -6.49
CA ILE A 48 -17.56 -3.63 -6.35
C ILE A 48 -18.12 -3.59 -4.92
N MET A 49 -17.27 -3.61 -3.90
CA MET A 49 -17.71 -3.65 -2.50
C MET A 49 -18.14 -2.31 -1.93
N TYR A 50 -17.50 -1.20 -2.30
CA TYR A 50 -17.81 0.14 -1.74
C TYR A 50 -19.21 0.65 -2.10
N GLN A 51 -19.95 -0.04 -2.97
CA GLN A 51 -21.35 0.31 -3.25
C GLN A 51 -22.30 0.08 -2.06
N ARG A 52 -21.85 -0.56 -0.97
CA ARG A 52 -22.70 -0.83 0.20
C ARG A 52 -22.10 -0.41 1.53
N ASP A 53 -21.03 -1.07 1.97
CA ASP A 53 -20.47 -0.85 3.30
C ASP A 53 -18.95 -0.75 3.26
N PRO A 54 -18.39 0.47 3.32
CA PRO A 54 -16.93 0.66 3.31
C PRO A 54 -16.24 0.11 4.56
N ALA A 55 -17.00 -0.15 5.64
CA ALA A 55 -16.46 -0.63 6.91
C ALA A 55 -15.88 -2.06 6.82
N ASP A 56 -16.56 -2.94 6.07
CA ASP A 56 -16.21 -4.36 6.02
C ASP A 56 -15.13 -4.68 4.98
N TYR A 57 -14.88 -3.76 4.05
CA TYR A 57 -13.93 -3.95 2.95
C TYR A 57 -12.54 -4.34 3.46
N SER A 58 -12.08 -3.75 4.56
CA SER A 58 -10.75 -4.03 5.12
C SER A 58 -10.62 -5.45 5.70
N VAL A 59 -11.72 -6.01 6.22
CA VAL A 59 -11.76 -7.37 6.76
C VAL A 59 -11.79 -8.37 5.62
N PHE A 60 -12.69 -8.13 4.65
CA PHE A 60 -12.78 -8.94 3.45
C PHE A 60 -11.46 -8.94 2.65
N GLU A 61 -10.83 -7.78 2.47
CA GLU A 61 -9.55 -7.67 1.78
C GLU A 61 -8.47 -8.54 2.45
N LYS A 62 -8.43 -8.57 3.79
CA LYS A 62 -7.50 -9.44 4.53
C LYS A 62 -7.80 -10.91 4.30
N GLN A 63 -9.07 -11.32 4.34
CA GLN A 63 -9.47 -12.71 4.08
C GLN A 63 -9.13 -13.13 2.64
N LEU A 64 -9.44 -12.26 1.68
CA LEU A 64 -9.12 -12.44 0.27
C LEU A 64 -7.62 -12.63 0.01
N HIS A 65 -6.79 -11.86 0.70
CA HIS A 65 -5.34 -12.00 0.61
C HIS A 65 -4.78 -13.18 1.40
N ALA A 66 -5.44 -13.58 2.48
CA ALA A 66 -5.07 -14.77 3.24
C ALA A 66 -5.28 -16.07 2.45
N ALA A 67 -6.34 -16.15 1.62
CA ALA A 67 -6.54 -17.32 0.75
C ALA A 67 -5.82 -17.22 -0.60
N CYS A 68 -5.05 -16.14 -0.83
CA CYS A 68 -4.28 -15.96 -2.05
C CYS A 68 -2.84 -16.46 -1.81
N PRO A 69 -2.36 -17.48 -2.56
CA PRO A 69 -0.98 -17.95 -2.45
C PRO A 69 0.00 -16.85 -2.87
N GLU A 70 1.27 -17.01 -2.50
CA GLU A 70 2.31 -16.04 -2.87
C GLU A 70 2.41 -15.84 -4.38
N VAL A 71 2.33 -16.94 -5.15
CA VAL A 71 2.28 -16.98 -6.60
C VAL A 71 1.21 -17.99 -7.03
N GLY A 72 0.40 -17.63 -8.01
CA GLY A 72 -0.64 -18.48 -8.56
C GLY A 72 -2.04 -18.02 -8.20
N VAL A 73 -2.97 -18.96 -8.21
CA VAL A 73 -4.40 -18.71 -8.16
C VAL A 73 -4.91 -19.02 -6.77
N GLY A 74 -5.55 -18.05 -6.12
CA GLY A 74 -6.16 -18.26 -4.81
C GLY A 74 -7.50 -18.97 -4.88
N SER A 75 -8.09 -19.22 -3.72
CA SER A 75 -9.46 -19.75 -3.65
C SER A 75 -10.50 -18.69 -4.00
N TRP A 76 -11.65 -19.15 -4.50
CA TRP A 76 -12.87 -18.36 -4.55
C TRP A 76 -13.40 -18.14 -3.14
N ILE A 77 -13.62 -16.87 -2.78
CA ILE A 77 -14.14 -16.50 -1.47
C ILE A 77 -15.42 -15.70 -1.63
N ASP A 78 -16.43 -16.02 -0.83
CA ASP A 78 -17.66 -15.22 -0.72
C ASP A 78 -17.44 -13.94 0.09
N TYR A 79 -18.49 -13.12 0.21
CA TYR A 79 -18.48 -11.88 1.00
C TYR A 79 -18.11 -12.09 2.48
N PHE A 80 -18.39 -13.27 3.04
CA PHE A 80 -18.20 -13.59 4.45
C PHE A 80 -16.84 -14.21 4.75
N GLY A 81 -16.02 -14.47 3.73
CA GLY A 81 -14.72 -15.13 3.88
C GLY A 81 -14.76 -16.64 3.68
N SER A 82 -15.90 -17.21 3.27
CA SER A 82 -16.07 -18.65 3.06
C SER A 82 -15.48 -19.07 1.72
N ASN A 83 -14.77 -20.19 1.69
CA ASN A 83 -14.25 -20.78 0.46
C ASN A 83 -15.38 -21.43 -0.35
N LEU A 84 -15.48 -21.07 -1.63
CA LEU A 84 -16.48 -21.56 -2.58
C LEU A 84 -15.88 -22.38 -3.74
N ASP A 85 -14.62 -22.81 -3.64
CA ASP A 85 -13.96 -23.64 -4.67
C ASP A 85 -14.75 -24.92 -4.96
N ALA A 86 -15.32 -25.55 -3.93
CA ALA A 86 -16.13 -26.76 -4.07
C ALA A 86 -17.46 -26.54 -4.82
N VAL A 87 -17.97 -25.31 -4.83
CA VAL A 87 -19.24 -24.95 -5.48
C VAL A 87 -19.02 -24.47 -6.91
N ILE A 88 -17.97 -23.67 -7.11
CA ILE A 88 -17.67 -23.04 -8.41
C ILE A 88 -16.86 -23.98 -9.31
N GLY A 89 -16.00 -24.82 -8.72
CA GLY A 89 -15.11 -25.72 -9.44
C GLY A 89 -13.93 -25.01 -10.12
N ASP A 90 -13.25 -25.74 -11.01
CA ASP A 90 -12.08 -25.25 -11.72
C ASP A 90 -12.48 -24.34 -12.89
N VAL A 91 -12.48 -23.04 -12.63
CA VAL A 91 -12.65 -22.03 -13.68
C VAL A 91 -11.29 -21.71 -14.32
N PRO A 92 -11.15 -21.86 -15.66
CA PRO A 92 -9.91 -21.55 -16.38
C PRO A 92 -9.38 -20.16 -16.07
N VAL A 93 -8.09 -20.12 -15.73
CA VAL A 93 -7.38 -18.89 -15.41
C VAL A 93 -6.76 -18.36 -16.69
N GLU A 94 -7.15 -17.14 -17.07
CA GLU A 94 -6.46 -16.43 -18.14
C GLU A 94 -5.33 -15.57 -17.59
N PRO A 95 -4.25 -15.39 -18.36
CA PRO A 95 -3.14 -14.54 -17.96
C PRO A 95 -3.65 -13.12 -17.75
N ALA A 96 -3.50 -12.61 -16.54
CA ALA A 96 -4.04 -11.30 -16.21
C ALA A 96 -3.30 -10.18 -16.98
N THR A 97 -4.03 -9.53 -17.88
CA THR A 97 -3.56 -8.37 -18.65
C THR A 97 -3.88 -7.09 -17.88
N GLY A 98 -2.87 -6.44 -17.30
CA GLY A 98 -3.07 -5.17 -16.59
C GLY A 98 -1.99 -4.84 -15.56
N LEU A 99 -2.14 -3.68 -14.90
CA LEU A 99 -1.24 -3.21 -13.84
C LEU A 99 -1.40 -4.01 -12.54
N GLY A 100 -2.60 -4.53 -12.28
CA GLY A 100 -2.94 -5.25 -11.04
C GLY A 100 -2.77 -4.38 -9.80
N ARG A 101 -3.14 -4.92 -8.63
CA ARG A 101 -2.87 -4.26 -7.36
C ARG A 101 -1.50 -4.68 -6.86
N ARG A 102 -0.64 -3.70 -6.59
CA ARG A 102 0.68 -3.93 -5.98
C ARG A 102 0.48 -4.26 -4.51
N ILE A 103 0.98 -5.41 -4.10
CA ILE A 103 1.03 -5.83 -2.70
C ILE A 103 2.48 -5.91 -2.29
N ASP A 104 2.77 -5.51 -1.06
CA ASP A 104 4.10 -5.66 -0.49
C ASP A 104 4.46 -7.15 -0.54
N TYR A 105 5.47 -7.49 -1.34
CA TYR A 105 6.04 -8.83 -1.38
C TYR A 105 6.93 -8.98 -0.16
N GLU A 106 6.60 -9.94 0.69
CA GLU A 106 7.44 -10.33 1.80
C GLU A 106 8.33 -11.46 1.30
N GLU A 107 9.55 -11.12 0.89
CA GLU A 107 10.51 -12.11 0.41
C GLU A 107 10.95 -12.97 1.61
N PRO A 108 10.69 -14.30 1.58
CA PRO A 108 10.99 -15.16 2.72
C PRO A 108 12.48 -15.08 3.08
N GLY A 109 12.77 -14.72 4.34
CA GLY A 109 14.14 -14.64 4.85
C GLY A 109 14.85 -13.29 4.64
N VAL A 110 14.24 -12.30 3.98
CA VAL A 110 14.79 -10.93 3.92
C VAL A 110 14.28 -10.14 5.12
N PRO A 111 15.15 -9.69 6.04
CA PRO A 111 14.72 -8.86 7.16
C PRO A 111 14.05 -7.60 6.63
N ARG A 112 12.81 -7.34 7.06
CA ARG A 112 12.13 -6.09 6.73
C ARG A 112 13.05 -4.94 7.16
N PRO A 113 13.40 -3.99 6.26
CA PRO A 113 14.07 -2.79 6.70
C PRO A 113 13.13 -2.11 7.70
N ASP A 114 13.63 -1.95 8.93
CA ASP A 114 12.85 -1.37 10.01
C ASP A 114 12.31 0.00 9.56
N ARG A 115 11.01 0.04 9.26
CA ARG A 115 10.32 1.25 8.78
C ARG A 115 10.49 2.39 9.77
N THR A 116 10.64 2.08 11.06
CA THR A 116 10.89 3.10 12.08
C THR A 116 12.28 3.71 11.92
N ARG A 117 13.29 2.89 11.59
CA ARG A 117 14.67 3.34 11.33
C ARG A 117 14.75 4.20 10.07
N VAL A 118 14.10 3.79 8.98
CA VAL A 118 14.06 4.58 7.72
C VAL A 118 13.37 5.92 7.95
N ARG A 119 12.22 5.92 8.64
CA ARG A 119 11.49 7.16 8.95
C ARG A 119 12.26 8.08 9.88
N ARG A 120 13.02 7.53 10.84
CA ARG A 120 13.95 8.32 11.69
C ARG A 120 15.08 8.92 10.86
N ALA A 121 15.71 8.14 9.98
CA ALA A 121 16.77 8.64 9.10
C ALA A 121 16.27 9.76 8.17
N GLN A 122 15.07 9.62 7.60
CA GLN A 122 14.44 10.67 6.80
C GLN A 122 14.15 11.94 7.62
N LYS A 123 13.59 11.80 8.82
CA LYS A 123 13.34 12.94 9.71
C LYS A 123 14.63 13.67 10.11
N LEU A 124 15.70 12.92 10.39
CA LEU A 124 17.02 13.47 10.66
C LEU A 124 17.56 14.24 9.46
N GLY A 125 17.53 13.65 8.26
CA GLY A 125 18.00 14.30 7.04
C GLY A 125 17.25 15.59 6.75
N ILE A 126 15.91 15.56 6.82
CA ILE A 126 15.08 16.77 6.61
C ILE A 126 15.39 17.82 7.68
N GLY A 127 15.50 17.42 8.96
CA GLY A 127 15.80 18.35 10.05
C GLY A 127 17.14 19.06 9.87
N VAL A 128 18.19 18.33 9.47
CA VAL A 128 19.52 18.89 9.17
C VAL A 128 19.46 19.84 7.97
N CYS A 129 18.81 19.44 6.87
CA CYS A 129 18.66 20.31 5.70
C CYS A 129 17.93 21.62 6.03
N CYS A 130 16.86 21.56 6.82
CA CYS A 130 16.13 22.76 7.26
C CYS A 130 17.00 23.68 8.11
N LEU A 131 17.83 23.13 9.01
CA LEU A 131 18.74 23.93 9.84
C LEU A 131 19.83 24.61 9.01
N VAL A 132 20.45 23.87 8.08
CA VAL A 132 21.50 24.42 7.21
C VAL A 132 20.92 25.54 6.34
N ALA A 133 19.76 25.31 5.72
CA ALA A 133 19.09 26.32 4.88
C ALA A 133 18.64 27.54 5.71
N GLY A 134 18.04 27.33 6.88
CA GLY A 134 17.60 28.39 7.77
C GLY A 134 18.77 29.24 8.30
N GLY A 135 19.86 28.60 8.71
CA GLY A 135 21.09 29.27 9.14
C GLY A 135 21.74 30.05 8.01
N ALA A 136 21.84 29.49 6.81
CA ALA A 136 22.36 30.18 5.64
C ALA A 136 21.54 31.42 5.29
N LEU A 137 20.19 31.34 5.36
CA LEU A 137 19.31 32.49 5.12
C LEU A 137 19.55 33.63 6.12
N ILE A 138 19.77 33.30 7.40
CA ILE A 138 20.03 34.29 8.46
C ILE A 138 21.42 34.93 8.29
N ILE A 139 22.45 34.14 7.99
CA ILE A 139 23.83 34.63 7.83
C ILE A 139 23.96 35.53 6.59
N LEU A 140 23.35 35.13 5.46
CA LEU A 140 23.53 35.82 4.18
C LEU A 140 22.68 37.10 4.05
N ASN A 141 21.53 37.18 4.71
CA ASN A 141 20.61 38.33 4.57
C ASN A 141 20.61 39.27 5.78
N GLY A 142 21.38 38.95 6.82
CA GLY A 142 21.38 39.69 8.08
C GLY A 142 20.09 39.48 8.91
N SER A 143 20.05 40.08 10.09
CA SER A 143 18.99 39.85 11.09
C SER A 143 17.70 40.63 10.85
N THR A 144 17.64 41.50 9.84
CA THR A 144 16.52 42.42 9.61
C THR A 144 15.90 42.18 8.24
N GLY A 145 14.79 41.43 8.23
CA GLY A 145 13.97 41.26 7.04
C GLY A 145 13.06 40.04 7.08
N PHE A 146 12.09 39.97 6.17
CA PHE A 146 11.17 38.84 5.99
C PHE A 146 11.93 37.52 5.75
N LEU A 147 13.08 37.57 5.08
CA LEU A 147 13.97 36.42 4.85
C LEU A 147 14.57 35.86 6.14
N ALA A 148 14.88 36.71 7.13
CA ALA A 148 15.36 36.28 8.43
C ALA A 148 14.27 35.55 9.23
N PHE A 149 13.00 35.98 9.11
CA PHE A 149 11.86 35.29 9.71
C PHE A 149 11.63 33.90 9.09
N ILE A 150 11.73 33.79 7.76
CA ILE A 150 11.69 32.49 7.07
C ILE A 150 12.84 31.61 7.56
N GLY A 151 14.08 32.12 7.59
CA GLY A 151 15.23 31.38 8.10
C GLY A 151 15.04 30.88 9.53
N PHE A 152 14.50 31.72 10.43
CA PHE A 152 14.19 31.34 11.80
C PHE A 152 13.14 30.23 11.88
N SER A 153 12.03 30.34 11.13
CA SER A 153 11.00 29.29 11.09
C SER A 153 11.55 27.94 10.61
N PHE A 154 12.45 27.95 9.61
CA PHE A 154 13.14 26.74 9.14
C PHE A 154 14.02 26.12 10.24
N CYS A 155 14.73 26.95 11.02
CA CYS A 155 15.52 26.47 12.16
C CYS A 155 14.65 25.86 13.26
N VAL A 156 13.51 26.47 13.60
CA VAL A 156 12.56 25.95 14.59
C VAL A 156 11.97 24.61 14.14
N VAL A 157 11.55 24.50 12.88
CA VAL A 157 11.04 23.24 12.31
C VAL A 157 12.13 22.16 12.28
N GLY A 158 13.35 22.52 11.90
CA GLY A 158 14.50 21.61 11.90
C GLY A 158 14.79 21.03 13.30
N LEU A 159 14.82 21.90 14.33
CA LEU A 159 15.00 21.49 15.73
C LEU A 159 13.85 20.61 16.23
N ALA A 160 12.60 20.93 15.89
CA ALA A 160 11.44 20.10 16.25
C ALA A 160 11.54 18.69 15.64
N LEU A 161 11.92 18.58 14.37
CA LEU A 161 12.12 17.29 13.71
C LEU A 161 13.28 16.48 14.32
N LEU A 162 14.39 17.14 14.66
CA LEU A 162 15.52 16.51 15.34
C LEU A 162 15.16 16.03 16.75
N SER A 163 14.49 16.85 17.55
CA SER A 163 14.08 16.47 18.91
C SER A 163 13.12 15.27 18.94
N THR A 164 12.19 15.20 17.99
CA THR A 164 11.27 14.05 17.88
C THR A 164 11.95 12.78 17.38
N SER A 165 13.11 12.90 16.72
CA SER A 165 13.90 11.75 16.29
C SER A 165 14.73 11.13 17.43
N TRP A 166 15.08 11.92 18.46
CA TRP A 166 15.93 11.49 19.58
C TRP A 166 15.16 10.83 20.72
N ARG A 167 13.84 11.05 20.84
CA ARG A 167 13.03 10.37 21.85
C ARG A 167 13.06 8.86 21.61
N ARG A 168 13.80 8.14 22.46
CA ARG A 168 13.80 6.67 22.48
C ARG A 168 12.36 6.21 22.69
N PRO A 169 11.88 5.21 21.93
CA PRO A 169 10.61 4.58 22.26
C PRO A 169 10.76 3.97 23.67
N LYS A 170 9.82 4.29 24.55
CA LYS A 170 9.66 3.57 25.82
C LYS A 170 9.13 2.17 25.53
#